data_AF-A0A7S4M6R7-F1
#
_entry.id   AF-A0A7S4M6R7-F1
#
_cell.length_a   1.000
_cell.length_b   1.000
_cell.length_c   1.000
_cell.angle_alpha   90.00
_cell.angle_beta   90.00
_cell.angle_gamma   90.00
#
_symmetry.space_group_name_H-M   'P 1'
#
loop_
_entity.id
_entity.type
_entity.pdbx_description
1 polymer ?
#
loop_
_entity_poly.entity_id
_entity_poly.type
_entity_poly.pdbx_seq_one_letter_code
_entity_poly.pdbx_strand_id
1 'polypeptide(L)'
;AICAHSRFACPQARSPDTGIKTGPCGDDVDDFSGAVTTIAPGPLTIHLKESIAHTGAPWRISLSSDGSDSGACDLLDHIPHDDTSNPTFGDESTYHSLYVTIDVPDVACDRCSLHMSNPMTDKIGTDGAPTGIGCTEPGTCFSVYYSCTKPLRITGTTPRGSW
;
A
#
# COMPACT_ATOMS: atom_id res chain seq x y z
N ALA A 1 19.21 -7.02 7.99
CA ALA A 1 17.77 -6.87 7.76
C ALA A 1 17.54 -6.82 6.26
N ILE A 2 16.63 -7.63 5.72
CA ILE A 2 16.32 -7.62 4.28
C ILE A 2 15.27 -6.54 4.08
N CYS A 3 15.66 -5.49 3.37
CA CYS A 3 14.91 -4.26 3.22
C CYS A 3 14.29 -4.27 1.81
N ALA A 4 12.96 -4.13 1.69
CA ALA A 4 12.26 -3.69 0.47
C ALA A 4 11.09 -2.78 0.86
N HIS A 5 10.49 -2.05 -0.08
CA HIS A 5 10.88 -0.65 -0.06
C HIS A 5 9.92 0.40 -0.63
N SER A 6 8.61 0.18 -0.52
CA SER A 6 7.67 1.16 -1.01
C SER A 6 6.96 1.88 0.14
N ARG A 7 6.62 3.15 -0.06
CA ARG A 7 5.70 3.88 0.82
C ARG A 7 4.84 4.85 0.04
N PHE A 8 3.70 5.22 0.62
CA PHE A 8 2.98 6.38 0.14
C PHE A 8 3.78 7.67 0.39
N ALA A 9 3.97 8.47 -0.66
CA ALA A 9 4.42 9.85 -0.55
C ALA A 9 3.24 10.82 -0.53
N CYS A 10 2.18 10.54 -1.30
CA CYS A 10 0.94 11.31 -1.29
C CYS A 10 -0.29 10.41 -1.57
N PRO A 11 -1.34 10.42 -0.75
CA PRO A 11 -1.40 11.01 0.59
C PRO A 11 -0.27 10.49 1.49
N GLN A 12 0.15 11.27 2.48
CA GLN A 12 1.35 10.91 3.26
C GLN A 12 1.18 9.56 3.97
N ALA A 13 2.22 8.71 3.95
CA ALA A 13 2.25 7.50 4.76
C ALA A 13 2.17 7.81 6.27
N ARG A 14 1.61 6.87 7.03
CA ARG A 14 1.57 6.89 8.49
C ARG A 14 2.98 6.74 9.06
N SER A 15 3.68 5.70 8.61
CA SER A 15 5.11 5.49 8.86
C SER A 15 5.95 5.98 7.68
N PRO A 16 7.08 6.66 7.92
CA PRO A 16 8.06 6.92 6.87
C PRO A 16 8.85 5.67 6.47
N ASP A 17 8.76 4.58 7.22
CA ASP A 17 9.52 3.36 6.94
C ASP A 17 9.04 2.71 5.64
N THR A 18 9.96 2.51 4.73
CA THR A 18 9.75 1.78 3.49
C THR A 18 9.83 0.27 3.67
N GLY A 19 10.36 -0.20 4.81
CA GLY A 19 10.73 -1.58 5.15
C GLY A 19 9.65 -2.46 5.80
N ILE A 20 8.40 -2.02 5.86
CA ILE A 20 7.34 -2.68 6.64
C ILE A 20 6.95 -4.03 6.01
N LYS A 21 7.06 -5.11 6.78
CA LYS A 21 6.76 -6.51 6.36
C LYS A 21 5.61 -7.16 7.11
N THR A 22 4.95 -6.45 8.01
CA THR A 22 3.98 -7.03 8.94
C THR A 22 2.64 -6.34 8.81
N GLY A 23 1.64 -7.05 8.30
CA GLY A 23 0.28 -6.53 8.16
C GLY A 23 0.20 -5.27 7.30
N PRO A 24 -1.00 -4.68 7.10
CA PRO A 24 -1.15 -3.56 6.17
C PRO A 24 -0.37 -2.30 6.61
N CYS A 25 -0.19 -2.09 7.92
CA CYS A 25 0.38 -0.85 8.46
C CYS A 25 1.59 -1.01 9.39
N GLY A 26 2.17 -2.22 9.52
CA GLY A 26 3.30 -2.44 10.43
C GLY A 26 2.94 -2.27 11.89
N ASP A 27 3.86 -1.68 12.66
CA ASP A 27 3.68 -1.40 14.09
C ASP A 27 2.65 -0.30 14.36
N ASP A 28 2.30 0.51 13.35
CA ASP A 28 1.32 1.59 13.46
C ASP A 28 -0.12 1.10 13.21
N VAL A 29 -0.39 -0.21 13.25
CA VAL A 29 -1.73 -0.77 13.02
C VAL A 29 -2.77 -0.13 13.95
N ASP A 30 -3.93 0.22 13.37
CA ASP A 30 -5.04 0.93 14.02
C ASP A 30 -4.68 2.29 14.66
N ASP A 31 -3.49 2.85 14.36
CA ASP A 31 -3.13 4.21 14.75
C ASP A 31 -3.73 5.24 13.78
N PHE A 32 -4.93 5.71 14.11
CA PHE A 32 -5.58 6.81 13.41
C PHE A 32 -5.31 8.18 14.05
N SER A 33 -4.22 8.32 14.80
CA SER A 33 -3.78 9.62 15.31
C SER A 33 -3.12 10.46 14.22
N GLY A 34 -3.23 11.79 14.33
CA GLY A 34 -2.61 12.73 13.40
C GLY A 34 -3.56 13.46 12.46
N ALA A 35 -2.98 14.11 11.45
CA ALA A 35 -3.72 14.97 10.53
C ALA A 35 -4.58 14.14 9.57
N VAL A 36 -5.87 14.44 9.53
CA VAL A 36 -6.83 13.80 8.63
C VAL A 36 -6.85 14.54 7.29
N THR A 37 -6.63 13.82 6.19
CA THR A 37 -6.79 14.38 4.84
C THR A 37 -8.20 14.10 4.33
N THR A 38 -8.93 15.13 3.93
CA THR A 38 -10.27 14.96 3.35
C THR A 38 -10.18 14.79 1.84
N ILE A 39 -10.82 13.73 1.31
CA ILE A 39 -10.93 13.43 -0.11
C ILE A 39 -12.40 13.19 -0.50
N ALA A 40 -12.71 13.36 -1.79
CA ALA A 40 -14.02 13.07 -2.34
C ALA A 40 -14.00 11.74 -3.11
N PRO A 41 -15.15 11.08 -3.28
CA PRO A 41 -15.30 9.99 -4.25
C PRO A 41 -14.86 10.39 -5.66
N GLY A 42 -14.42 9.41 -6.44
CA GLY A 42 -13.92 9.57 -7.80
C GLY A 42 -12.39 9.49 -7.91
N PRO A 43 -11.81 9.98 -9.02
CA PRO A 43 -10.39 9.83 -9.30
C PRO A 43 -9.49 10.51 -8.26
N LEU A 44 -8.56 9.74 -7.69
CA LEU A 44 -7.50 10.21 -6.81
C LEU A 44 -6.14 9.75 -7.36
N THR A 45 -5.26 10.71 -7.67
CA THR A 45 -3.86 10.38 -8.00
C THR A 45 -3.06 10.21 -6.72
N ILE A 46 -2.51 9.01 -6.52
CA ILE A 46 -1.57 8.68 -5.46
C ILE A 46 -0.14 8.75 -5.98
N HIS A 47 0.79 9.00 -5.07
CA HIS A 47 2.23 9.00 -5.31
C HIS A 47 2.88 7.98 -4.38
N LEU A 48 3.53 6.98 -4.97
CA LEU A 48 4.33 5.99 -4.29
C LEU A 48 5.81 6.29 -4.50
N LYS A 49 6.62 6.03 -3.49
CA LYS A 49 8.08 6.04 -3.60
C LYS A 49 8.63 4.65 -3.32
N GLU A 50 9.48 4.17 -4.21
CA GLU A 50 10.19 2.92 -4.09
C GLU A 50 11.68 3.16 -3.83
N SER A 51 12.23 2.45 -2.85
CA SER A 51 13.61 2.60 -2.38
C SER A 51 14.54 1.43 -2.69
N ILE A 52 13.99 0.29 -3.15
CA ILE A 52 14.65 -0.83 -3.83
C ILE A 52 13.64 -1.37 -4.83
N ALA A 53 14.10 -1.49 -6.07
CA ALA A 53 13.36 -2.09 -7.16
C ALA A 53 13.36 -3.61 -7.06
N HIS A 54 12.22 -4.23 -7.31
CA HIS A 54 12.09 -5.67 -7.44
C HIS A 54 11.49 -6.03 -8.80
N THR A 55 12.22 -6.80 -9.60
CA THR A 55 11.79 -7.15 -10.95
C THR A 55 10.43 -7.86 -10.92
N GLY A 56 9.47 -7.31 -11.67
CA GLY A 56 8.13 -7.88 -11.77
C GLY A 56 7.29 -7.79 -10.48
N ALA A 57 7.58 -6.85 -9.58
CA ALA A 57 6.88 -6.68 -8.30
C ALA A 57 5.73 -5.65 -8.41
N PRO A 58 4.48 -6.07 -8.72
CA PRO A 58 3.38 -5.13 -8.83
C PRO A 58 3.00 -4.52 -7.48
N TRP A 59 2.28 -3.40 -7.53
CA TRP A 59 1.57 -2.88 -6.35
C TRP A 59 0.08 -3.20 -6.42
N ARG A 60 -0.52 -3.31 -5.25
CA ARG A 60 -1.96 -3.32 -5.02
C ARG A 60 -2.33 -2.25 -4.01
N ILE A 61 -3.46 -1.61 -4.24
CA ILE A 61 -4.04 -0.57 -3.39
C ILE A 61 -5.41 -1.03 -2.92
N SER A 62 -5.63 -0.97 -1.62
CA SER A 62 -6.91 -1.26 -1.00
C SER A 62 -7.30 -0.20 0.03
N LEU A 63 -8.56 -0.21 0.46
CA LEU A 63 -9.15 0.71 1.41
C LEU A 63 -9.51 -0.01 2.71
N SER A 64 -9.07 0.56 3.83
CA SER A 64 -9.36 0.06 5.18
C SER A 64 -10.86 0.10 5.53
N SER A 65 -11.23 -0.53 6.65
CA SER A 65 -12.51 -0.25 7.32
C SER A 65 -12.46 1.13 8.01
N ASP A 66 -13.62 1.68 8.36
CA ASP A 66 -13.67 2.95 9.11
C ASP A 66 -13.20 2.73 10.56
N GLY A 67 -12.09 3.38 10.92
CA GLY A 67 -11.47 3.29 12.23
C GLY A 67 -10.80 1.95 12.51
N SER A 68 -10.55 1.12 11.49
CA SER A 68 -9.73 -0.10 11.62
C SER A 68 -9.02 -0.49 10.33
N ASP A 69 -7.77 -0.95 10.45
CA ASP A 69 -6.96 -1.49 9.37
C ASP A 69 -7.24 -2.96 9.05
N SER A 70 -8.22 -3.59 9.71
CA SER A 70 -8.56 -5.01 9.52
C SER A 70 -9.33 -5.33 8.24
N GLY A 71 -10.01 -4.34 7.62
CA GLY A 71 -10.71 -4.52 6.36
C GLY A 71 -9.82 -4.16 5.16
N ALA A 72 -9.96 -4.88 4.05
CA ALA A 72 -9.31 -4.54 2.79
C ALA A 72 -10.33 -4.61 1.65
N CYS A 73 -10.63 -3.45 1.07
CA CYS A 73 -11.41 -3.29 -0.15
C CYS A 73 -10.45 -2.99 -1.31
N ASP A 74 -10.35 -3.85 -2.32
CA ASP A 74 -9.41 -3.59 -3.42
C ASP A 74 -9.90 -2.47 -4.32
N LEU A 75 -9.03 -1.49 -4.54
CA LEU A 75 -9.27 -0.36 -5.43
C LEU A 75 -8.55 -0.53 -6.76
N LEU A 76 -7.31 -1.03 -6.72
CA LEU A 76 -6.50 -1.28 -7.90
C LEU A 76 -5.47 -2.36 -7.61
N ASP A 77 -5.31 -3.31 -8.53
CA ASP A 77 -4.35 -4.40 -8.43
C ASP A 77 -3.50 -4.46 -9.72
N HIS A 78 -2.40 -5.21 -9.68
CA HIS A 78 -1.47 -5.38 -10.79
C HIS A 78 -0.93 -4.05 -11.35
N ILE A 79 -0.67 -3.07 -10.48
CA ILE A 79 -0.05 -1.81 -10.87
C ILE A 79 1.36 -2.12 -11.43
N PRO A 80 1.67 -1.76 -12.69
CA PRO A 80 2.94 -2.09 -13.32
C PRO A 80 4.14 -1.48 -12.60
N HIS A 81 5.23 -2.23 -12.56
CA HIS A 81 6.53 -1.85 -12.02
C HIS A 81 7.49 -1.42 -13.13
N ASP A 82 8.31 -0.39 -12.87
CA ASP A 82 9.40 0.01 -13.75
C ASP A 82 10.63 -0.84 -13.45
N ASP A 83 10.78 -1.95 -14.19
CA ASP A 83 11.92 -2.86 -14.04
C ASP A 83 13.28 -2.24 -14.40
N THR A 84 13.30 -1.01 -14.92
CA THR A 84 14.54 -0.26 -15.20
C THR A 84 14.96 0.65 -14.03
N SER A 85 14.11 0.78 -13.01
CA SER A 85 14.41 1.59 -11.83
C SER A 85 15.58 1.00 -11.03
N ASN A 86 16.44 1.86 -10.47
CA ASN A 86 17.61 1.45 -9.68
C ASN A 86 17.86 2.41 -8.50
N PRO A 87 16.91 2.53 -7.56
CA PRO A 87 17.07 3.38 -6.37
C PRO A 87 18.15 2.83 -5.43
N THR A 88 18.75 3.72 -4.64
CA THR A 88 19.72 3.39 -3.59
C THR A 88 19.06 3.49 -2.23
N PHE A 89 18.94 2.36 -1.53
CA PHE A 89 18.37 2.33 -0.19
C PHE A 89 19.13 3.26 0.78
N GLY A 90 18.37 4.05 1.55
CA GLY A 90 18.92 5.04 2.48
C GLY A 90 19.24 6.39 1.85
N ASP A 91 19.18 6.51 0.52
CA ASP A 91 19.27 7.78 -0.21
C ASP A 91 17.93 8.10 -0.88
N GLU A 92 17.07 8.81 -0.15
CA GLU A 92 15.73 9.18 -0.62
C GLU A 92 15.73 10.00 -1.93
N SER A 93 16.84 10.64 -2.29
CA SER A 93 16.94 11.41 -3.54
C SER A 93 16.93 10.53 -4.79
N THR A 94 17.22 9.24 -4.62
CA THR A 94 17.27 8.25 -5.70
C THR A 94 15.99 7.42 -5.81
N TYR A 95 15.04 7.59 -4.89
CA TYR A 95 13.84 6.76 -4.84
C TYR A 95 13.00 6.93 -6.10
N HIS A 96 12.59 5.82 -6.70
CA HIS A 96 11.74 5.83 -7.88
C HIS A 96 10.34 6.32 -7.51
N SER A 97 9.79 7.23 -8.33
CA SER A 97 8.48 7.84 -8.08
C SER A 97 7.46 7.33 -9.07
N LEU A 98 6.39 6.74 -8.54
CA LEU A 98 5.26 6.24 -9.31
C LEU A 98 4.00 7.04 -8.99
N TYR A 99 3.32 7.51 -10.04
CA TYR A 99 2.04 8.20 -9.92
C TYR A 99 0.94 7.36 -10.56
N VAL A 100 -0.08 7.03 -9.80
CA VAL A 100 -1.19 6.15 -10.22
C VAL A 100 -2.50 6.80 -9.85
N THR A 101 -3.50 6.71 -10.70
CA THR A 101 -4.86 7.17 -10.38
C THR A 101 -5.71 5.98 -10.01
N ILE A 102 -6.28 6.01 -8.81
CA ILE A 102 -7.29 5.06 -8.33
C ILE A 102 -8.67 5.73 -8.38
N ASP A 103 -9.72 4.93 -8.47
CA ASP A 103 -11.10 5.42 -8.33
C ASP A 103 -11.58 5.17 -6.90
N VAL A 104 -11.82 6.25 -6.15
CA VAL A 104 -12.30 6.19 -4.77
C VAL A 104 -13.81 5.97 -4.79
N PRO A 105 -14.33 4.89 -4.16
CA PRO A 105 -15.76 4.61 -4.20
C PRO A 105 -16.56 5.67 -3.44
N ASP A 106 -17.87 5.76 -3.71
CA ASP A 106 -18.80 6.63 -2.99
C ASP A 106 -19.09 6.11 -1.57
N VAL A 107 -18.08 6.18 -0.71
CA VAL A 107 -18.16 5.76 0.69
C VAL A 107 -17.94 6.92 1.65
N ALA A 108 -18.78 7.01 2.67
CA ALA A 108 -18.59 7.86 3.83
C ALA A 108 -17.67 7.14 4.81
N CYS A 109 -16.52 7.75 5.11
CA CYS A 109 -15.57 7.22 6.08
C CYS A 109 -14.87 8.37 6.80
N ASP A 110 -14.80 8.34 8.14
CA ASP A 110 -14.14 9.40 8.90
C ASP A 110 -12.68 9.08 9.23
N ARG A 111 -12.33 7.79 9.36
CA ARG A 111 -10.97 7.33 9.66
C ARG A 111 -10.59 6.11 8.81
N CYS A 112 -10.51 6.29 7.49
CA CYS A 112 -10.01 5.27 6.58
C CYS A 112 -8.51 5.46 6.31
N SER A 113 -7.85 4.44 5.78
CA SER A 113 -6.51 4.52 5.22
C SER A 113 -6.46 3.79 3.89
N LEU A 114 -5.64 4.26 2.96
CA LEU A 114 -5.23 3.42 1.85
C LEU A 114 -4.14 2.48 2.33
N HIS A 115 -4.29 1.21 2.01
CA HIS A 115 -3.26 0.18 2.17
C HIS A 115 -2.58 -0.02 0.84
N MET A 116 -1.27 -0.16 0.85
CA MET A 116 -0.47 -0.59 -0.28
C MET A 116 0.15 -1.92 0.09
N SER A 117 0.09 -2.89 -0.82
CA SER A 117 0.92 -4.09 -0.76
C SER A 117 1.78 -4.22 -2.01
N ASN A 118 3.02 -4.67 -1.83
CA ASN A 118 4.01 -4.81 -2.89
C ASN A 118 4.76 -6.15 -2.72
N PRO A 119 4.34 -7.21 -3.42
CA PRO A 119 5.01 -8.50 -3.41
C PRO A 119 6.32 -8.47 -4.21
N MET A 120 7.46 -8.80 -3.59
CA MET A 120 8.73 -8.99 -4.29
C MET A 120 8.73 -10.35 -5.01
N THR A 121 8.28 -10.37 -6.25
CA THR A 121 8.13 -11.61 -7.03
C THR A 121 9.47 -12.22 -7.43
N ASP A 122 10.56 -11.46 -7.47
CA ASP A 122 11.93 -11.97 -7.68
C ASP A 122 12.53 -12.68 -6.45
N LYS A 123 11.93 -12.50 -5.27
CA LYS A 123 12.39 -13.10 -4.00
C LYS A 123 11.60 -14.33 -3.56
N ILE A 124 10.56 -14.70 -4.30
CA ILE A 124 9.75 -15.89 -3.99
C ILE A 124 10.40 -17.20 -4.46
N GLY A 125 11.46 -17.16 -5.28
CA GLY A 125 12.17 -18.37 -5.72
C GLY A 125 11.25 -19.43 -6.34
N THR A 126 11.32 -20.66 -5.84
CA THR A 126 10.45 -21.78 -6.29
C THR A 126 9.03 -21.71 -5.72
N ASP A 127 8.73 -20.75 -4.85
CA ASP A 127 7.41 -20.56 -4.22
C ASP A 127 6.43 -19.78 -5.11
N GLY A 128 6.80 -19.52 -6.37
CA GLY A 128 5.94 -18.91 -7.39
C GLY A 128 4.77 -19.81 -7.84
N ALA A 129 3.70 -19.17 -8.34
CA ALA A 129 2.54 -19.85 -8.92
C ALA A 129 2.91 -20.71 -10.16
N PRO A 130 2.16 -21.77 -10.50
CA PRO A 130 0.92 -22.24 -9.87
C PRO A 130 1.13 -23.32 -8.79
N THR A 131 2.37 -23.78 -8.57
CA THR A 131 2.67 -24.92 -7.69
C THR A 131 3.42 -24.55 -6.41
N GLY A 132 3.98 -23.35 -6.32
CA GLY A 132 4.59 -22.84 -5.10
C GLY A 132 3.53 -22.50 -4.05
N ILE A 133 3.95 -22.35 -2.79
CA ILE A 133 3.06 -21.98 -1.69
C ILE A 133 2.36 -20.63 -1.94
N GLY A 134 2.91 -19.82 -2.84
CA GLY A 134 2.44 -18.49 -3.16
C GLY A 134 2.59 -17.53 -1.99
N CYS A 135 2.59 -16.23 -2.29
CA CYS A 135 2.27 -15.23 -1.26
C CYS A 135 0.75 -15.20 -1.12
N THR A 136 0.19 -16.23 -0.48
CA THR A 136 -1.25 -16.36 -0.27
C THR A 136 -1.65 -15.67 1.04
N GLU A 137 -2.66 -14.81 0.97
CA GLU A 137 -3.38 -14.31 2.14
C GLU A 137 -4.64 -15.18 2.35
N PRO A 138 -4.92 -15.70 3.56
CA PRO A 138 -4.20 -15.48 4.82
C PRO A 138 -2.93 -16.36 4.94
N GLY A 139 -1.75 -15.72 5.07
CA GLY A 139 -0.46 -16.40 5.19
C GLY A 139 0.73 -15.42 5.33
N THR A 140 1.83 -15.83 5.97
CA THR A 140 3.02 -14.98 6.13
C THR A 140 3.88 -15.02 4.87
N CYS A 141 3.60 -14.16 3.88
CA CYS A 141 4.60 -13.93 2.84
C CYS A 141 5.65 -12.94 3.38
N PHE A 142 6.82 -13.48 3.76
CA PHE A 142 8.01 -12.69 4.16
C PHE A 142 8.48 -11.70 3.08
N SER A 143 7.88 -11.82 1.90
CA SER A 143 8.23 -11.16 0.65
C SER A 143 7.20 -10.12 0.20
N VAL A 144 6.30 -9.65 1.08
CA VAL A 144 5.38 -8.53 0.81
C VAL A 144 5.76 -7.35 1.69
N TYR A 145 5.67 -6.15 1.11
CA TYR A 145 5.77 -4.90 1.85
C TYR A 145 4.48 -4.18 1.87
N TYR A 146 4.31 -3.43 2.95
CA TYR A 146 3.09 -2.71 3.21
C TYR A 146 3.36 -1.25 3.50
N SER A 147 2.35 -0.42 3.25
CA SER A 147 2.32 0.97 3.68
C SER A 147 0.88 1.37 3.87
N CYS A 148 0.62 2.19 4.87
CA CYS A 148 -0.67 2.83 5.08
C CYS A 148 -0.54 4.33 4.97
N THR A 149 -1.53 4.99 4.38
CA THR A 149 -1.63 6.44 4.51
C THR A 149 -1.95 6.82 5.96
N LYS A 150 -1.68 8.09 6.29
CA LYS A 150 -2.36 8.76 7.40
C LYS A 150 -3.89 8.68 7.22
N PRO A 151 -4.67 8.93 8.30
CA PRO A 151 -6.11 8.89 8.24
C PRO A 151 -6.69 9.78 7.15
N LEU A 152 -7.65 9.23 6.42
CA LEU A 152 -8.42 9.86 5.37
C LEU A 152 -9.87 9.98 5.83
N ARG A 153 -10.47 11.12 5.49
CA ARG A 153 -11.92 11.31 5.51
C ARG A 153 -12.45 11.30 4.08
N ILE A 154 -13.35 10.38 3.76
CA ILE A 154 -13.99 10.29 2.44
C ILE A 154 -15.41 10.84 2.56
N THR A 155 -15.72 11.88 1.79
CA THR A 155 -17.01 12.59 1.86
C THR A 155 -18.13 11.93 1.04
N GLY A 156 -18.10 10.60 0.91
CA GLY A 156 -19.13 9.87 0.17
C GLY A 156 -20.45 9.76 0.94
N THR A 157 -21.40 9.03 0.35
CA THR A 157 -22.77 8.92 0.87
C THR A 157 -23.09 7.57 1.50
N THR A 158 -22.38 6.50 1.12
CA THR A 158 -22.61 5.15 1.63
C THR A 158 -21.72 4.85 2.83
N PRO A 159 -22.23 4.52 4.03
CA PRO A 159 -21.36 4.18 5.17
C PRO A 159 -20.37 3.06 4.82
N ARG A 160 -19.08 3.26 5.11
CA ARG A 160 -18.02 2.29 4.76
C ARG A 160 -18.27 0.86 5.28
N GLY A 161 -18.90 0.71 6.44
CA GLY A 161 -19.24 -0.61 6.99
C GLY A 161 -20.42 -1.31 6.29
N SER A 162 -21.09 -0.65 5.35
CA SER A 162 -22.22 -1.18 4.56
C SER A 162 -21.85 -1.43 3.10
N TRP A 163 -20.59 -1.22 2.75
CA TRP A 163 -19.98 -1.45 1.45
C TRP A 163 -19.07 -2.67 1.54
#